data_AF-A0AAD3WZ75-F1
#
_entry.id   AF-A0AAD3WZ75-F1
#
_cell.length_a   1.000
_cell.length_b   1.000
_cell.length_c   1.000
_cell.angle_alpha   90.00
_cell.angle_beta   90.00
_cell.angle_gamma   90.00
#
_symmetry.space_group_name_H-M   'P 1'
#
loop_
_entity.id
_entity.type
_entity.pdbx_description
1 polymer ?
#
loop_
_entity_poly.entity_id
_entity_poly.type
_entity_poly.pdbx_seq_one_letter_code
_entity_poly.pdbx_strand_id
1 'polypeptide(L)'
;INVMTQEVEYVTASDQGSLQGNDGAGCYDSTDYGDAAASYGQASHAYFDVAVDGTADLYLGARWDPEFGPWLSVDASGDDNNGQDDEDLVIPTQIIVETSTTLPIQVVGDGFVSIWVDLNNDGDFADSNEQLINDQAVTTGNNSISVILDAASAEGFNGNTVMRVRLCSSANSCNTFDGAANDGEAEDHWFELLNRIVLSGVVFEDNGVGGATAAHDGLQEGSEVSLGNFTVTVTFNDTGVTGFTSGDVIATDLTSGDGSYQFVIGVDFSGKDLLLDVVKQADWIDISEADVTGITQVTSSSVTDSQMSVNASAGDDISGLDFGKVQEPRMEPDNFSETEPSKSVLFSHKFTAATAGVVNFSIINTEVEPANDGWNAVLYQDNDCNGVIDGADTQIVNPVAVSGNTAVCLLSKVFVPADAPLNALYHYDIAADMTFADSTATGHGVTRQVLDKDTVRATFNGAGELKLEKTVRNITQGTVVGVSNQGRPGDVLEYTITFTNVGSGDLTEVSIFDSTPSYTEL
;
A
#
# COMPACT_ATOMS: atom_id res chain seq x y z
N ILE A 1 8.68 -16.84 57.27
CA ILE A 1 7.87 -17.37 58.40
C ILE A 1 7.22 -16.17 59.06
N ASN A 2 5.92 -16.02 58.92
CA ASN A 2 5.19 -14.98 59.62
C ASN A 2 4.99 -15.42 61.09
N VAL A 3 5.72 -14.77 61.99
CA VAL A 3 5.74 -15.12 63.42
C VAL A 3 4.43 -14.78 64.15
N MET A 4 3.56 -13.96 63.54
CA MET A 4 2.28 -13.52 64.11
C MET A 4 1.12 -14.40 63.65
N THR A 5 1.05 -14.74 62.36
CA THR A 5 -0.01 -15.60 61.79
C THR A 5 0.32 -17.09 61.88
N GLN A 6 1.58 -17.44 62.17
CA GLN A 6 2.13 -18.81 62.12
C GLN A 6 2.11 -19.44 60.72
N GLU A 7 1.87 -18.64 59.68
CA GLU A 7 1.95 -19.09 58.30
C GLU A 7 3.40 -19.14 57.83
N VAL A 8 3.72 -20.24 57.13
CA VAL A 8 5.03 -20.47 56.53
C VAL A 8 4.83 -20.55 55.04
N GLU A 9 5.10 -19.44 54.37
CA GLU A 9 5.27 -19.41 52.93
C GLU A 9 6.73 -19.72 52.58
N TYR A 10 6.92 -20.62 51.60
CA TYR A 10 8.22 -20.91 51.02
C TYR A 10 8.35 -19.99 49.80
N VAL A 11 9.19 -18.94 49.93
CA VAL A 11 9.46 -17.99 48.84
C VAL A 11 10.38 -18.65 47.81
N THR A 12 11.63 -18.96 48.17
CA THR A 12 12.56 -19.72 47.32
C THR A 12 13.64 -20.45 48.13
N ALA A 13 14.41 -21.34 47.49
CA ALA A 13 15.55 -22.03 48.11
C ALA A 13 16.82 -21.17 47.97
N SER A 14 17.37 -20.69 49.08
CA SER A 14 18.60 -19.89 49.06
C SER A 14 19.82 -20.72 48.61
N ASP A 15 20.60 -20.18 47.67
CA ASP A 15 21.90 -20.71 47.21
C ASP A 15 23.09 -20.09 47.99
N GLN A 16 22.80 -19.16 48.91
CA GLN A 16 23.79 -18.41 49.66
C GLN A 16 24.46 -19.27 50.74
N GLY A 17 25.78 -19.25 50.79
CA GLY A 17 26.59 -20.07 51.72
C GLY A 17 26.51 -19.64 53.20
N SER A 18 25.85 -18.52 53.52
CA SER A 18 25.63 -18.02 54.88
C SER A 18 24.48 -17.01 54.90
N LEU A 19 23.51 -17.21 55.80
CA LEU A 19 22.46 -16.23 56.09
C LEU A 19 23.00 -15.20 57.10
N GLN A 20 23.47 -14.04 56.64
CA GLN A 20 23.76 -12.88 57.50
C GLN A 20 22.56 -11.92 57.46
N GLY A 21 22.18 -11.31 58.58
CA GLY A 21 21.06 -10.35 58.64
C GLY A 21 19.83 -10.79 59.45
N ASN A 22 19.86 -11.93 60.15
CA ASN A 22 18.80 -12.30 61.08
C ASN A 22 18.93 -11.48 62.38
N ASP A 23 17.87 -10.78 62.77
CA ASP A 23 17.82 -9.94 63.99
C ASP A 23 17.85 -10.75 65.31
N GLY A 24 17.98 -12.07 65.23
CA GLY A 24 17.99 -12.98 66.37
C GLY A 24 16.59 -13.32 66.90
N ALA A 25 15.53 -12.73 66.33
CA ALA A 25 14.13 -13.09 66.55
C ALA A 25 13.52 -13.88 65.37
N GLY A 26 14.27 -14.07 64.28
CA GLY A 26 13.80 -14.81 63.11
C GLY A 26 13.19 -13.92 62.02
N CYS A 27 13.24 -12.60 62.15
CA CYS A 27 12.86 -11.68 61.09
C CYS A 27 14.08 -11.49 60.18
N TYR A 28 13.89 -11.73 58.89
CA TYR A 28 14.90 -11.47 57.86
C TYR A 28 14.73 -10.01 57.44
N ASP A 29 15.84 -9.29 57.23
CA ASP A 29 15.80 -8.04 56.46
C ASP A 29 15.32 -8.44 55.07
N SER A 30 14.08 -8.08 54.77
CA SER A 30 13.35 -8.51 53.59
C SER A 30 13.35 -7.30 52.66
N THR A 31 13.94 -7.46 51.49
CA THR A 31 14.16 -6.36 50.56
C THR A 31 13.81 -6.85 49.17
N ASP A 32 12.96 -6.10 48.51
CA ASP A 32 12.65 -6.23 47.10
C ASP A 32 13.78 -5.57 46.28
N TYR A 33 14.16 -6.17 45.15
CA TYR A 33 15.18 -5.66 44.23
C TYR A 33 14.69 -5.70 42.79
N GLY A 34 14.95 -4.62 42.04
CA GLY A 34 14.83 -4.68 40.59
C GLY A 34 15.85 -5.63 39.97
N ASP A 35 15.48 -6.24 38.86
CA ASP A 35 16.11 -7.42 38.28
C ASP A 35 16.82 -7.11 36.92
N ALA A 36 16.75 -5.86 36.44
CA ALA A 36 17.46 -5.43 35.25
C ALA A 36 18.98 -5.52 35.40
N ALA A 37 19.69 -5.68 34.28
CA ALA A 37 21.14 -5.82 34.26
C ALA A 37 21.85 -4.78 35.13
N ALA A 38 22.92 -5.18 35.82
CA ALA A 38 23.60 -4.34 36.83
C ALA A 38 24.05 -2.95 36.35
N SER A 39 24.17 -2.73 35.03
CA SER A 39 24.49 -1.43 34.43
C SER A 39 23.35 -0.41 34.61
N TYR A 40 22.09 -0.84 34.70
CA TYR A 40 20.90 -0.02 34.99
C TYR A 40 20.81 0.46 36.44
N GLY A 41 21.80 0.12 37.27
CA GLY A 41 21.80 0.40 38.70
C GLY A 41 20.91 -0.57 39.49
N GLN A 42 21.11 -0.59 40.81
CA GLN A 42 20.42 -1.51 41.71
C GLN A 42 19.40 -0.71 42.53
N ALA A 43 18.13 -0.82 42.15
CA ALA A 43 17.01 -0.36 42.97
C ALA A 43 16.70 -1.41 44.05
N SER A 44 16.38 -0.97 45.25
CA SER A 44 15.93 -1.88 46.30
C SER A 44 14.93 -1.20 47.23
N HIS A 45 13.98 -1.96 47.79
CA HIS A 45 12.95 -1.44 48.69
C HIS A 45 12.79 -2.33 49.92
N ALA A 46 12.91 -1.72 51.10
CA ALA A 46 12.80 -2.46 52.35
C ALA A 46 11.35 -2.82 52.67
N TYR A 47 11.13 -3.99 53.27
CA TYR A 47 9.81 -4.38 53.76
C TYR A 47 9.28 -3.40 54.80
N PHE A 48 8.06 -2.93 54.58
CA PHE A 48 7.36 -2.06 55.52
C PHE A 48 5.91 -2.49 55.72
N ASP A 49 5.57 -2.75 56.99
CA ASP A 49 4.26 -3.22 57.43
C ASP A 49 3.97 -2.63 58.82
N VAL A 50 3.14 -1.58 58.83
CA VAL A 50 2.72 -0.88 60.05
C VAL A 50 1.68 -1.69 60.82
N ALA A 51 0.87 -2.49 60.11
CA ALA A 51 -0.19 -3.32 60.69
C ALA A 51 0.37 -4.55 61.42
N VAL A 52 1.59 -4.95 61.07
CA VAL A 52 2.29 -6.16 61.54
C VAL A 52 1.46 -7.42 61.28
N ASP A 53 0.78 -7.46 60.14
CA ASP A 53 -0.01 -8.61 59.70
C ASP A 53 0.77 -9.56 58.77
N GLY A 54 1.94 -9.12 58.31
CA GLY A 54 2.85 -9.85 57.43
C GLY A 54 2.59 -9.67 55.95
N THR A 55 1.86 -8.63 55.56
CA THR A 55 1.75 -8.13 54.19
C THR A 55 2.44 -6.78 54.11
N ALA A 56 3.16 -6.51 53.02
CA ALA A 56 3.68 -5.16 52.79
C ALA A 56 2.51 -4.17 52.61
N ASP A 57 2.65 -2.97 53.17
CA ASP A 57 1.61 -1.94 53.08
C ASP A 57 1.55 -1.26 51.70
N LEU A 58 2.62 -1.38 50.91
CA LEU A 58 2.81 -0.70 49.64
C LEU A 58 3.58 -1.60 48.67
N TYR A 59 2.96 -1.94 47.53
CA TYR A 59 3.56 -2.75 46.46
C TYR A 59 2.81 -2.51 45.14
N LEU A 60 3.47 -2.78 44.03
CA LEU A 60 2.94 -2.82 42.69
C LEU A 60 2.23 -4.16 42.47
N GLY A 61 1.27 -4.20 41.55
CA GLY A 61 0.73 -5.49 41.16
C GLY A 61 -0.12 -6.22 42.20
N ALA A 62 0.07 -7.53 42.30
CA ALA A 62 -0.70 -8.44 43.16
C ALA A 62 0.08 -8.96 44.38
N ARG A 63 1.42 -8.87 44.38
CA ARG A 63 2.28 -9.39 45.45
C ARG A 63 3.52 -8.52 45.60
N TRP A 64 4.07 -8.53 46.80
CA TRP A 64 5.38 -7.96 47.10
C TRP A 64 6.39 -9.12 47.18
N ASP A 65 7.42 -9.14 46.34
CA ASP A 65 8.44 -10.21 46.36
C ASP A 65 9.72 -9.79 47.13
N PRO A 66 10.16 -10.58 48.12
CA PRO A 66 11.44 -10.35 48.76
C PRO A 66 12.55 -11.33 48.37
N GLU A 67 13.72 -10.76 48.12
CA GLU A 67 14.95 -11.49 47.89
C GLU A 67 16.02 -11.20 48.95
N PHE A 68 16.99 -12.11 49.06
CA PHE A 68 18.20 -11.87 49.86
C PHE A 68 19.24 -11.03 49.12
N GLY A 69 19.03 -10.82 47.83
CA GLY A 69 19.90 -10.09 46.94
C GLY A 69 19.35 -10.19 45.51
N PRO A 70 19.79 -9.29 44.62
CA PRO A 70 19.20 -9.13 43.31
C PRO A 70 19.48 -10.32 42.39
N TRP A 71 18.49 -10.76 41.63
CA TRP A 71 18.61 -11.74 40.56
C TRP A 71 18.61 -11.03 39.23
N LEU A 72 19.78 -10.67 38.71
CA LEU A 72 19.85 -9.80 37.54
C LEU A 72 19.87 -10.58 36.22
N SER A 73 19.09 -10.15 35.23
CA SER A 73 19.15 -10.63 33.85
C SER A 73 19.27 -9.47 32.85
N VAL A 74 19.48 -9.77 31.56
CA VAL A 74 19.54 -8.73 30.51
C VAL A 74 18.14 -8.32 30.06
N ASP A 75 17.20 -9.25 30.21
CA ASP A 75 15.84 -9.20 29.73
C ASP A 75 14.82 -8.97 30.86
N ALA A 76 15.28 -8.52 32.04
CA ALA A 76 14.44 -8.29 33.24
C ALA A 76 13.50 -9.49 33.49
N SER A 77 14.12 -10.66 33.74
CA SER A 77 13.49 -11.96 33.94
C SER A 77 14.23 -12.83 34.96
N GLY A 78 15.08 -12.22 35.78
CA GLY A 78 16.03 -12.90 36.64
C GLY A 78 15.36 -13.55 37.84
N ASP A 79 14.57 -12.82 38.62
CA ASP A 79 13.72 -13.29 39.74
C ASP A 79 12.42 -13.92 39.27
N ASP A 80 11.90 -13.48 38.14
CA ASP A 80 10.89 -14.12 37.29
C ASP A 80 11.14 -15.66 37.12
N ASN A 81 12.41 -16.06 37.08
CA ASN A 81 12.85 -17.47 37.02
C ASN A 81 13.42 -18.01 38.34
N ASN A 82 13.56 -17.17 39.36
CA ASN A 82 14.28 -17.44 40.60
C ASN A 82 13.58 -17.00 41.91
N GLY A 83 12.29 -16.69 41.93
CA GLY A 83 11.63 -16.19 43.14
C GLY A 83 10.13 -16.47 43.11
N GLN A 84 9.36 -15.52 43.62
CA GLN A 84 8.05 -15.28 43.01
C GLN A 84 8.27 -14.47 41.73
N ASP A 85 7.24 -14.40 40.90
CA ASP A 85 7.20 -13.57 39.69
C ASP A 85 6.40 -12.34 40.11
N ASP A 86 7.05 -11.18 40.09
CA ASP A 86 6.52 -9.87 40.45
C ASP A 86 6.42 -8.91 39.25
N GLU A 87 6.82 -9.31 38.03
CA GLU A 87 6.48 -8.64 36.76
C GLU A 87 4.99 -8.80 36.37
N ASP A 88 4.08 -8.62 37.34
CA ASP A 88 2.65 -8.81 37.12
C ASP A 88 1.94 -7.55 36.60
N LEU A 89 2.66 -6.43 36.49
CA LEU A 89 2.22 -5.25 35.75
C LEU A 89 2.05 -5.59 34.26
N VAL A 90 0.90 -5.22 33.71
CA VAL A 90 0.59 -5.46 32.29
C VAL A 90 1.19 -4.34 31.43
N ILE A 91 2.50 -4.42 31.18
CA ILE A 91 3.20 -3.50 30.28
C ILE A 91 3.00 -3.94 28.81
N PRO A 92 2.69 -3.01 27.89
CA PRO A 92 2.59 -3.34 26.47
C PRO A 92 3.92 -3.89 25.92
N THR A 93 3.86 -5.02 25.21
CA THR A 93 5.06 -5.66 24.63
C THR A 93 5.74 -4.80 23.55
N GLN A 94 5.03 -3.80 23.02
CA GLN A 94 5.54 -2.86 22.01
C GLN A 94 5.07 -1.44 22.37
N ILE A 95 5.99 -0.48 22.38
CA ILE A 95 5.69 0.93 22.57
C ILE A 95 6.31 1.73 21.42
N ILE A 96 5.50 2.54 20.76
CA ILE A 96 5.91 3.35 19.62
C ILE A 96 6.32 4.74 20.13
N VAL A 97 7.44 5.24 19.63
CA VAL A 97 7.90 6.61 19.93
C VAL A 97 6.90 7.67 19.47
N GLU A 98 6.89 8.83 20.12
CA GLU A 98 5.97 9.95 19.87
C GLU A 98 4.47 9.61 19.98
N THR A 99 4.13 8.40 20.40
CA THR A 99 2.76 7.93 20.58
C THR A 99 2.46 7.80 22.07
N SER A 100 1.41 8.49 22.51
CA SER A 100 0.94 8.39 23.90
C SER A 100 0.46 6.97 24.20
N THR A 101 1.18 6.31 25.12
CA THR A 101 0.88 4.96 25.58
C THR A 101 0.42 5.03 27.02
N THR A 102 -0.67 4.33 27.34
CA THR A 102 -1.22 4.30 28.70
C THR A 102 -0.80 3.00 29.38
N LEU A 103 0.00 3.12 30.44
CA LEU A 103 0.43 2.04 31.30
C LEU A 103 -0.59 1.84 32.45
N PRO A 104 -1.17 0.64 32.61
CA PRO A 104 -2.02 0.32 33.75
C PRO A 104 -1.16 -0.10 34.94
N ILE A 105 -0.88 0.84 35.85
CA ILE A 105 -0.07 0.59 37.04
C ILE A 105 -0.99 0.22 38.21
N GLN A 106 -1.07 -1.07 38.52
CA GLN A 106 -1.77 -1.57 39.71
C GLN A 106 -0.92 -1.31 40.93
N VAL A 107 -1.54 -0.79 41.99
CA VAL A 107 -0.86 -0.45 43.23
C VAL A 107 -1.70 -0.90 44.41
N VAL A 108 -1.07 -1.46 45.42
CA VAL A 108 -1.63 -1.61 46.77
C VAL A 108 -0.99 -0.56 47.66
N GLY A 109 -1.79 0.19 48.43
CA GLY A 109 -1.34 1.39 49.15
C GLY A 109 -1.47 2.67 48.32
N ASP A 110 -1.36 3.83 48.97
CA ASP A 110 -1.27 5.13 48.29
C ASP A 110 0.19 5.57 48.32
N GLY A 111 0.72 6.09 47.21
CA GLY A 111 2.15 6.37 47.08
C GLY A 111 2.50 7.23 45.87
N PHE A 112 3.75 7.13 45.44
CA PHE A 112 4.33 7.86 44.32
C PHE A 112 5.11 6.91 43.42
N VAL A 113 4.80 6.91 42.13
CA VAL A 113 5.46 6.10 41.10
C VAL A 113 6.43 6.95 40.30
N SER A 114 7.61 6.40 40.02
CA SER A 114 8.57 6.92 39.05
C SER A 114 8.89 5.85 38.02
N ILE A 115 9.04 6.24 36.75
CA ILE A 115 9.25 5.33 35.63
C ILE A 115 10.45 5.79 34.81
N TRP A 116 11.37 4.86 34.54
CA TRP A 116 12.50 5.05 33.64
C TRP A 116 12.42 4.11 32.45
N VAL A 117 12.95 4.53 31.31
CA VAL A 117 13.12 3.71 30.11
C VAL A 117 14.47 4.04 29.51
N ASP A 118 15.27 3.02 29.20
CA ASP A 118 16.51 3.17 28.43
C ASP A 118 16.12 3.36 26.96
N LEU A 119 16.16 4.60 26.49
CA LEU A 119 15.59 4.94 25.18
C LEU A 119 16.57 4.59 24.05
N ASN A 120 17.87 4.80 24.28
CA ASN A 120 18.94 4.62 23.30
C ASN A 120 19.59 3.22 23.37
N ASN A 121 19.20 2.41 24.36
CA ASN A 121 19.71 1.08 24.64
C ASN A 121 21.22 1.08 24.88
N ASP A 122 21.72 2.06 25.63
CA ASP A 122 23.15 2.16 26.00
C ASP A 122 23.50 1.40 27.30
N GLY A 123 22.48 0.88 27.99
CA GLY A 123 22.63 -0.01 29.13
C GLY A 123 22.50 0.69 30.49
N ASP A 124 22.11 1.96 30.55
CA ASP A 124 21.78 2.64 31.79
C ASP A 124 20.53 3.53 31.70
N PHE A 125 20.22 4.27 32.78
CA PHE A 125 19.08 5.20 32.86
C PHE A 125 19.56 6.64 33.17
N ALA A 126 20.83 6.93 32.90
CA ALA A 126 21.49 8.16 33.35
C ALA A 126 21.20 9.35 32.43
N ASP A 127 20.57 9.14 31.27
CA ASP A 127 20.25 10.22 30.36
C ASP A 127 19.05 11.05 30.83
N SER A 128 19.09 12.34 30.54
CA SER A 128 18.15 13.32 31.12
C SER A 128 16.68 13.12 30.72
N ASN A 129 16.42 12.33 29.67
CA ASN A 129 15.08 12.09 29.11
C ASN A 129 14.58 10.67 29.35
N GLU A 130 15.34 9.86 30.10
CA GLU A 130 14.97 8.47 30.38
C GLU A 130 14.08 8.34 31.60
N GLN A 131 14.05 9.35 32.48
CA GLN A 131 13.02 9.47 33.51
C GLN A 131 11.72 10.02 32.90
N LEU A 132 10.82 9.12 32.50
CA LEU A 132 9.53 9.47 31.90
C LEU A 132 8.54 10.01 32.92
N ILE A 133 8.54 9.44 34.13
CA ILE A 133 7.64 9.81 35.23
C ILE A 133 8.46 10.00 36.50
N ASN A 134 8.21 11.10 37.22
CA ASN A 134 8.91 11.45 38.45
C ASN A 134 7.89 11.77 39.56
N ASP A 135 7.85 10.92 40.58
CA ASP A 135 6.98 11.06 41.76
C ASP A 135 5.51 11.35 41.41
N GLN A 136 4.93 10.58 40.48
CA GLN A 136 3.50 10.69 40.18
C GLN A 136 2.69 10.04 41.30
N ALA A 137 1.82 10.83 41.96
CA ALA A 137 0.94 10.32 42.99
C ALA A 137 -0.03 9.26 42.43
N VAL A 138 -0.13 8.13 43.12
CA VAL A 138 -1.00 7.00 42.82
C VAL A 138 -1.81 6.61 44.04
N THR A 139 -2.97 6.03 43.80
CA THR A 139 -3.83 5.49 44.87
C THR A 139 -4.05 4.01 44.67
N THR A 140 -4.42 3.31 45.75
CA THR A 140 -4.71 1.86 45.68
C THR A 140 -5.68 1.52 44.55
N GLY A 141 -5.33 0.49 43.77
CA GLY A 141 -6.01 0.05 42.56
C GLY A 141 -5.23 0.42 41.29
N ASN A 142 -5.94 0.40 40.15
CA ASN A 142 -5.33 0.67 38.86
C ASN A 142 -5.17 2.18 38.60
N ASN A 143 -3.96 2.60 38.25
CA ASN A 143 -3.63 3.96 37.86
C ASN A 143 -3.24 3.98 36.38
N SER A 144 -3.96 4.74 35.57
CA SER A 144 -3.64 4.90 34.14
C SER A 144 -2.60 6.00 33.96
N ILE A 145 -1.33 5.62 33.85
CA ILE A 145 -0.21 6.53 33.67
C ILE A 145 0.09 6.65 32.17
N SER A 146 0.10 7.87 31.63
CA SER A 146 0.42 8.09 30.22
C SER A 146 1.90 8.43 30.07
N VAL A 147 2.58 7.72 29.17
CA VAL A 147 3.96 7.95 28.78
C VAL A 147 4.05 8.25 27.29
N ILE A 148 5.06 9.03 26.90
CA ILE A 148 5.45 9.26 25.51
C ILE A 148 6.96 9.04 25.46
N LEU A 149 7.43 8.13 24.59
CA LEU A 149 8.84 7.90 24.37
C LEU A 149 9.35 8.90 23.33
N ASP A 150 10.41 9.65 23.66
CA ASP A 150 10.99 10.67 22.77
C ASP A 150 11.88 10.01 21.71
N ALA A 151 11.53 10.19 20.43
CA ALA A 151 12.23 9.55 19.32
C ALA A 151 13.68 10.03 19.16
N ALA A 152 13.95 11.29 19.52
CA ALA A 152 15.29 11.87 19.43
C ALA A 152 16.23 11.28 20.50
N SER A 153 15.72 11.07 21.71
CA SER A 153 16.44 10.44 22.82
C SER A 153 16.69 8.96 22.59
N ALA A 154 15.90 8.31 21.74
CA ALA A 154 16.19 6.95 21.31
C ALA A 154 17.42 6.82 20.39
N GLU A 155 18.01 7.92 19.91
CA GLU A 155 19.23 7.93 19.08
C GLU A 155 19.22 6.97 17.88
N GLY A 156 18.03 6.71 17.33
CA GLY A 156 17.85 5.80 16.22
C GLY A 156 17.67 4.33 16.60
N PHE A 157 17.70 4.00 17.89
CA PHE A 157 17.46 2.66 18.41
C PHE A 157 16.02 2.21 18.15
N ASN A 158 15.89 0.94 17.78
CA ASN A 158 14.63 0.23 17.57
C ASN A 158 14.86 -1.24 17.93
N GLY A 159 14.09 -1.76 18.87
CA GLY A 159 14.27 -3.10 19.42
C GLY A 159 13.92 -3.17 20.90
N ASN A 160 14.31 -4.27 21.55
CA ASN A 160 13.96 -4.47 22.95
C ASN A 160 14.83 -3.64 23.89
N THR A 161 14.21 -2.99 24.88
CA THR A 161 14.85 -2.23 25.94
C THR A 161 14.11 -2.42 27.27
N VAL A 162 14.67 -1.89 28.36
CA VAL A 162 14.18 -2.07 29.73
C VAL A 162 13.44 -0.82 30.22
N MET A 163 12.36 -1.04 30.94
CA MET A 163 11.63 -0.05 31.73
C MET A 163 11.76 -0.39 33.21
N ARG A 164 12.01 0.59 34.06
CA ARG A 164 11.97 0.43 35.53
C ARG A 164 10.80 1.18 36.12
N VAL A 165 10.00 0.54 36.96
CA VAL A 165 8.90 1.16 37.71
C VAL A 165 9.22 1.07 39.20
N ARG A 166 9.37 2.23 39.85
CA ARG A 166 9.57 2.30 41.31
C ARG A 166 8.39 2.95 41.99
N LEU A 167 7.92 2.34 43.07
CA LEU A 167 6.84 2.84 43.92
C LEU A 167 7.35 3.11 45.34
N CYS A 168 7.02 4.27 45.93
CA CYS A 168 7.28 4.53 47.35
C CYS A 168 6.17 5.32 48.04
N SER A 169 6.14 5.30 49.38
CA SER A 169 5.07 5.97 50.15
C SER A 169 5.19 7.50 50.15
N SER A 170 6.38 8.03 49.83
CA SER A 170 6.70 9.44 49.95
C SER A 170 7.37 9.96 48.68
N ALA A 171 7.02 11.17 48.25
CA ALA A 171 7.73 11.80 47.15
C ALA A 171 9.22 12.00 47.50
N ASN A 172 10.10 11.84 46.51
CA ASN A 172 11.56 11.93 46.63
C ASN A 172 12.23 10.83 47.47
N SER A 173 11.54 9.72 47.78
CA SER A 173 12.18 8.59 48.47
C SER A 173 12.74 7.51 47.53
N CYS A 174 12.24 7.43 46.30
CA CYS A 174 12.79 6.56 45.24
C CYS A 174 12.67 7.17 43.84
N ASN A 175 12.87 8.48 43.71
CA ASN A 175 12.85 9.17 42.42
C ASN A 175 14.22 9.19 41.71
N THR A 176 15.08 8.23 42.04
CA THR A 176 16.32 7.88 41.34
C THR A 176 16.18 6.48 40.77
N PHE A 177 16.84 6.18 39.65
CA PHE A 177 16.78 4.83 39.07
C PHE A 177 17.52 3.79 39.91
N ASP A 178 18.45 4.22 40.77
CA ASP A 178 19.25 3.38 41.66
C ASP A 178 19.01 3.68 43.16
N GLY A 179 19.58 2.84 44.01
CA GLY A 179 19.66 3.07 45.45
C GLY A 179 18.48 2.51 46.25
N ALA A 180 18.68 2.45 47.57
CA ALA A 180 17.72 1.86 48.50
C ALA A 180 16.63 2.85 48.94
N ALA A 181 15.39 2.36 48.95
CA ALA A 181 14.21 3.00 49.50
C ALA A 181 13.77 2.33 50.80
N ASN A 182 13.00 3.04 51.62
CA ASN A 182 12.58 2.55 52.95
C ASN A 182 11.31 1.68 52.90
N ASP A 183 10.56 1.72 51.80
CA ASP A 183 9.31 1.01 51.57
C ASP A 183 8.95 1.04 50.08
N GLY A 184 8.01 0.18 49.68
CA GLY A 184 7.53 0.08 48.30
C GLY A 184 8.17 -1.07 47.52
N GLU A 185 8.28 -0.90 46.21
CA GLU A 185 8.72 -1.95 45.28
C GLU A 185 9.38 -1.37 44.00
N ALA A 186 10.24 -2.15 43.36
CA ALA A 186 10.86 -1.87 42.07
C ALA A 186 10.72 -3.06 41.12
N GLU A 187 9.88 -2.92 40.10
CA GLU A 187 9.78 -3.89 39.00
C GLU A 187 10.52 -3.38 37.77
N ASP A 188 11.14 -4.29 37.02
CA ASP A 188 11.76 -4.03 35.73
C ASP A 188 11.04 -4.81 34.61
N HIS A 189 10.88 -4.21 33.45
CA HIS A 189 10.04 -4.74 32.37
C HIS A 189 10.74 -4.67 31.03
N TRP A 190 10.68 -5.75 30.28
CA TRP A 190 11.24 -5.81 28.93
C TRP A 190 10.17 -5.61 27.85
N PHE A 191 10.40 -4.65 26.96
CA PHE A 191 9.48 -4.35 25.87
C PHE A 191 10.22 -3.91 24.61
N GLU A 192 9.55 -3.98 23.46
CA GLU A 192 10.10 -3.52 22.18
C GLU A 192 9.76 -2.03 21.93
N LEU A 193 10.78 -1.18 21.89
CA LEU A 193 10.69 0.21 21.47
C LEU A 193 10.71 0.28 19.94
N LEU A 194 9.61 0.77 19.37
CA LEU A 194 9.44 0.90 17.92
C LEU A 194 9.73 2.33 17.46
N ASN A 195 10.94 2.56 16.96
CA ASN A 195 11.36 3.81 16.34
C ASN A 195 11.41 3.66 14.81
N ARG A 196 10.28 3.94 14.15
CA ARG A 196 10.10 3.74 12.71
C ARG A 196 9.01 4.64 12.14
N ILE A 197 8.99 4.76 10.82
CA ILE A 197 7.88 5.33 10.05
C ILE A 197 7.24 4.18 9.28
N VAL A 198 5.91 4.07 9.28
CA VAL A 198 5.17 3.09 8.48
C VAL A 198 4.38 3.81 7.40
N LEU A 199 4.54 3.36 6.15
CA LEU A 199 3.74 3.83 5.01
C LEU A 199 3.00 2.64 4.41
N SER A 200 1.70 2.77 4.14
CA SER A 200 0.91 1.70 3.54
C SER A 200 -0.23 2.21 2.67
N GLY A 201 -0.60 1.37 1.70
CA GLY A 201 -1.71 1.63 0.79
C GLY A 201 -1.97 0.44 -0.13
N VAL A 202 -2.83 0.66 -1.12
CA VAL A 202 -3.15 -0.33 -2.15
C VAL A 202 -2.99 0.22 -3.56
N VAL A 203 -2.62 -0.66 -4.49
CA VAL A 203 -2.73 -0.40 -5.94
C VAL A 203 -3.91 -1.21 -6.46
N PHE A 204 -4.82 -0.56 -7.19
CA PHE A 204 -6.08 -1.18 -7.62
C PHE A 204 -6.55 -0.64 -8.99
N GLU A 205 -7.51 -1.34 -9.59
CA GLU A 205 -8.17 -0.92 -10.81
C GLU A 205 -9.33 0.03 -10.48
N ASP A 206 -9.14 1.33 -10.71
CA ASP A 206 -10.10 2.39 -10.38
C ASP A 206 -10.98 2.71 -11.60
N ASN A 207 -11.85 1.76 -11.94
CA ASN A 207 -12.66 1.79 -13.16
C ASN A 207 -14.15 2.09 -12.92
N GLY A 208 -14.55 2.27 -11.67
CA GLY A 208 -15.92 2.54 -11.25
C GLY A 208 -16.89 1.36 -11.45
N VAL A 209 -16.41 0.13 -11.57
CA VAL A 209 -17.26 -1.06 -11.80
C VAL A 209 -17.80 -1.65 -10.48
N GLY A 210 -19.02 -2.20 -10.55
CA GLY A 210 -19.52 -3.07 -9.49
C GLY A 210 -20.00 -2.35 -8.22
N GLY A 211 -20.48 -1.11 -8.37
CA GLY A 211 -21.12 -0.35 -7.29
C GLY A 211 -20.24 0.70 -6.62
N ALA A 212 -19.07 1.00 -7.20
CA ALA A 212 -18.28 2.17 -6.84
C ALA A 212 -19.07 3.46 -7.04
N THR A 213 -18.78 4.48 -6.22
CA THR A 213 -19.53 5.74 -6.24
C THR A 213 -19.08 6.67 -7.37
N ALA A 214 -17.81 6.62 -7.73
CA ALA A 214 -17.23 7.25 -8.91
C ALA A 214 -16.20 6.30 -9.56
N ALA A 215 -15.64 6.73 -10.69
CA ALA A 215 -14.41 6.16 -11.25
C ALA A 215 -13.34 7.24 -11.14
N HIS A 216 -12.09 6.82 -10.99
CA HIS A 216 -10.90 7.67 -10.92
C HIS A 216 -10.89 8.58 -9.70
N ASP A 217 -11.46 8.17 -8.56
CA ASP A 217 -11.52 8.98 -7.34
C ASP A 217 -10.43 8.63 -6.32
N GLY A 218 -9.57 7.65 -6.64
CA GLY A 218 -8.48 7.24 -5.76
C GLY A 218 -8.95 6.45 -4.55
N LEU A 219 -10.19 5.97 -4.54
CA LEU A 219 -10.74 5.11 -3.49
C LEU A 219 -11.10 3.74 -4.08
N GLN A 220 -10.62 2.66 -3.44
CA GLN A 220 -11.03 1.33 -3.87
C GLN A 220 -12.44 1.01 -3.36
N GLU A 221 -13.41 0.96 -4.28
CA GLU A 221 -14.82 0.76 -3.93
C GLU A 221 -15.51 -0.34 -4.76
N GLY A 222 -16.70 -0.74 -4.31
CA GLY A 222 -17.55 -1.66 -5.07
C GLY A 222 -16.89 -3.01 -5.36
N SER A 223 -16.65 -3.31 -6.63
CA SER A 223 -15.98 -4.54 -7.08
C SER A 223 -14.67 -4.26 -7.81
N GLU A 224 -14.04 -3.13 -7.53
CA GLU A 224 -12.74 -2.77 -8.07
C GLU A 224 -11.66 -3.73 -7.61
N VAL A 225 -10.83 -4.14 -8.56
CA VAL A 225 -9.92 -5.26 -8.39
C VAL A 225 -8.58 -4.74 -7.90
N SER A 226 -8.08 -5.31 -6.80
CA SER A 226 -6.73 -5.02 -6.36
C SER A 226 -5.68 -5.60 -7.31
N LEU A 227 -4.57 -4.88 -7.47
CA LEU A 227 -3.54 -5.19 -8.46
C LEU A 227 -2.23 -5.57 -7.80
N GLY A 228 -1.91 -6.87 -7.86
CA GLY A 228 -0.62 -7.40 -7.41
C GLY A 228 0.51 -7.22 -8.43
N ASN A 229 1.74 -7.39 -7.95
CA ASN A 229 2.96 -7.34 -8.76
C ASN A 229 3.24 -5.97 -9.41
N PHE A 230 2.83 -4.89 -8.74
CA PHE A 230 3.29 -3.53 -9.01
C PHE A 230 4.48 -3.22 -8.12
N THR A 231 5.54 -2.63 -8.68
CA THR A 231 6.70 -2.19 -7.91
C THR A 231 6.40 -0.82 -7.33
N VAL A 232 6.44 -0.71 -6.01
CA VAL A 232 6.33 0.56 -5.29
C VAL A 232 7.70 0.89 -4.71
N THR A 233 8.09 2.16 -4.77
CA THR A 233 9.39 2.63 -4.27
C THR A 233 9.22 3.82 -3.35
N VAL A 234 10.13 3.92 -2.38
CA VAL A 234 10.33 5.13 -1.59
C VAL A 234 11.71 5.67 -1.94
N THR A 235 11.73 6.90 -2.45
CA THR A 235 12.95 7.59 -2.87
C THR A 235 13.24 8.73 -1.91
N PHE A 236 14.48 8.85 -1.46
CA PHE A 236 14.92 9.96 -0.62
C PHE A 236 15.00 11.24 -1.46
N ASN A 237 14.29 12.29 -1.04
CA ASN A 237 14.19 13.56 -1.79
C ASN A 237 14.68 14.77 -0.97
N ASP A 238 15.59 14.54 -0.03
CA ASP A 238 16.14 15.58 0.84
C ASP A 238 17.66 15.43 1.00
N THR A 239 18.22 16.02 2.04
CA THR A 239 19.64 16.05 2.39
C THR A 239 19.83 15.78 3.88
N GLY A 240 21.06 15.40 4.26
CA GLY A 240 21.45 15.30 5.66
C GLY A 240 21.29 13.92 6.30
N VAL A 241 21.00 12.87 5.52
CA VAL A 241 21.08 11.48 5.98
C VAL A 241 22.42 10.88 5.52
N THR A 242 23.19 10.32 6.45
CA THR A 242 24.54 9.80 6.14
C THR A 242 24.44 8.57 5.24
N GLY A 243 25.19 8.56 4.13
CA GLY A 243 25.21 7.43 3.20
C GLY A 243 24.13 7.46 2.11
N PHE A 244 23.24 8.45 2.15
CA PHE A 244 22.17 8.63 1.16
C PHE A 244 22.27 10.00 0.47
N THR A 245 21.86 10.05 -0.78
CA THR A 245 21.77 11.25 -1.60
C THR A 245 20.36 11.39 -2.18
N SER A 246 19.92 12.63 -2.39
CA SER A 246 18.64 12.90 -3.04
C SER A 246 18.57 12.16 -4.39
N GLY A 247 17.49 11.39 -4.59
CA GLY A 247 17.27 10.51 -5.73
C GLY A 247 17.57 9.03 -5.46
N ASP A 248 18.14 8.66 -4.32
CA ASP A 248 18.38 7.27 -3.97
C ASP A 248 17.07 6.57 -3.55
N VAL A 249 16.82 5.39 -4.11
CA VAL A 249 15.71 4.51 -3.68
C VAL A 249 16.11 3.85 -2.36
N ILE A 250 15.37 4.16 -1.29
CA ILE A 250 15.67 3.68 0.06
C ILE A 250 14.86 2.43 0.42
N ALA A 251 13.71 2.24 -0.23
CA ALA A 251 12.90 1.05 -0.07
C ALA A 251 12.19 0.69 -1.38
N THR A 252 11.94 -0.60 -1.57
CA THR A 252 11.19 -1.14 -2.71
C THR A 252 10.35 -2.31 -2.23
N ASP A 253 9.08 -2.33 -2.61
CA ASP A 253 8.15 -3.39 -2.32
C ASP A 253 7.39 -3.80 -3.60
N LEU A 254 6.84 -5.01 -3.61
CA LEU A 254 5.93 -5.46 -4.65
C LEU A 254 4.54 -5.65 -4.04
N THR A 255 3.53 -5.08 -4.68
CA THR A 255 2.16 -5.24 -4.19
C THR A 255 1.77 -6.71 -4.13
N SER A 256 1.13 -7.09 -3.02
CA SER A 256 0.59 -8.42 -2.79
C SER A 256 -0.59 -8.71 -3.73
N GLY A 257 -1.08 -9.95 -3.75
CA GLY A 257 -2.21 -10.33 -4.61
C GLY A 257 -3.51 -9.55 -4.33
N ASP A 258 -3.61 -8.92 -3.18
CA ASP A 258 -4.68 -8.00 -2.76
C ASP A 258 -4.32 -6.52 -2.97
N GLY A 259 -3.27 -6.23 -3.74
CA GLY A 259 -2.82 -4.88 -4.09
C GLY A 259 -2.09 -4.13 -2.99
N SER A 260 -2.02 -4.67 -1.77
CA SER A 260 -1.40 -4.00 -0.63
C SER A 260 0.12 -3.92 -0.75
N TYR A 261 0.69 -2.82 -0.25
CA TYR A 261 2.12 -2.66 -0.03
C TYR A 261 2.35 -2.00 1.35
N GLN A 262 3.53 -2.24 1.93
CA GLN A 262 3.89 -1.63 3.20
C GLN A 262 5.39 -1.37 3.27
N PHE A 263 5.76 -0.20 3.75
CA PHE A 263 7.14 0.16 4.08
C PHE A 263 7.31 0.40 5.56
N VAL A 264 8.38 -0.17 6.11
CA VAL A 264 8.94 0.25 7.39
C VAL A 264 10.21 1.03 7.08
N ILE A 265 10.14 2.35 7.26
CA ILE A 265 11.24 3.26 6.99
C ILE A 265 11.98 3.57 8.30
N GLY A 266 13.30 3.56 8.23
CA GLY A 266 14.16 3.86 9.37
C GLY A 266 14.01 5.30 9.85
N VAL A 267 14.18 5.50 11.16
CA VAL A 267 14.11 6.80 11.84
C VAL A 267 15.12 7.84 11.32
N ASP A 268 16.21 7.43 10.67
CA ASP A 268 17.13 8.34 10.00
C ASP A 268 16.44 9.26 8.97
N PHE A 269 15.26 8.86 8.47
CA PHE A 269 14.44 9.62 7.53
C PHE A 269 13.33 10.45 8.20
N SER A 270 13.28 10.50 9.53
CA SER A 270 12.33 11.31 10.29
C SER A 270 12.41 12.79 9.93
N GLY A 271 11.27 13.39 9.58
CA GLY A 271 11.13 14.78 9.15
C GLY A 271 11.77 15.09 7.78
N LYS A 272 12.16 14.07 7.01
CA LYS A 272 12.75 14.22 5.67
C LYS A 272 11.70 14.11 4.58
N ASP A 273 11.98 14.78 3.47
CA ASP A 273 11.16 14.65 2.26
C ASP A 273 11.48 13.33 1.54
N LEU A 274 10.44 12.50 1.41
CA LEU A 274 10.44 11.23 0.69
C LEU A 274 9.47 11.30 -0.48
N LEU A 275 9.74 10.56 -1.54
CA LEU A 275 8.85 10.39 -2.68
C LEU A 275 8.41 8.94 -2.75
N LEU A 276 7.11 8.71 -2.57
CA LEU A 276 6.44 7.43 -2.77
C LEU A 276 5.97 7.36 -4.22
N ASP A 277 6.41 6.35 -4.96
CA ASP A 277 6.17 6.21 -6.40
C ASP A 277 5.79 4.77 -6.76
N VAL A 278 4.78 4.61 -7.62
CA VAL A 278 4.46 3.33 -8.24
C VAL A 278 5.04 3.29 -9.66
N VAL A 279 5.94 2.33 -9.90
CA VAL A 279 6.60 2.17 -11.20
C VAL A 279 5.58 1.87 -12.29
N LYS A 280 5.59 2.69 -13.34
CA LYS A 280 4.65 2.62 -14.47
C LYS A 280 4.78 1.30 -15.24
N GLN A 281 3.65 0.74 -15.66
CA GLN A 281 3.56 -0.47 -16.49
C GLN A 281 2.80 -0.16 -17.78
N ALA A 282 3.25 -0.69 -18.91
CA ALA A 282 2.74 -0.32 -20.24
C ALA A 282 1.25 -0.64 -20.46
N ASP A 283 0.72 -1.68 -19.80
CA ASP A 283 -0.69 -2.08 -19.94
C ASP A 283 -1.66 -1.19 -19.13
N TRP A 284 -1.13 -0.27 -18.32
CA TRP A 284 -1.88 0.48 -17.32
C TRP A 284 -1.67 1.99 -17.46
N ILE A 285 -2.74 2.72 -17.25
CA ILE A 285 -2.74 4.17 -17.12
C ILE A 285 -2.84 4.50 -15.64
N ASP A 286 -1.90 5.31 -15.18
CA ASP A 286 -1.95 5.99 -13.90
C ASP A 286 -3.06 7.05 -13.96
N ILE A 287 -4.15 6.87 -13.21
CA ILE A 287 -5.36 7.69 -13.39
C ILE A 287 -5.84 8.35 -12.11
N SER A 288 -5.47 7.84 -10.94
CA SER A 288 -5.88 8.40 -9.66
C SER A 288 -4.89 8.08 -8.55
N GLU A 289 -4.95 8.92 -7.53
CA GLU A 289 -4.19 8.85 -6.28
C GLU A 289 -5.14 9.20 -5.14
N ALA A 290 -4.89 8.67 -3.95
CA ALA A 290 -5.72 8.94 -2.78
C ALA A 290 -5.83 10.44 -2.48
N ASP A 291 -7.01 10.85 -1.98
CA ASP A 291 -7.20 12.18 -1.41
C ASP A 291 -6.45 12.30 -0.08
N VAL A 292 -5.26 12.91 -0.14
CA VAL A 292 -4.38 13.11 1.02
C VAL A 292 -4.69 14.38 1.81
N THR A 293 -5.81 15.09 1.56
CA THR A 293 -6.13 16.34 2.30
C THR A 293 -6.26 16.15 3.81
N GLY A 294 -6.62 14.95 4.26
CA GLY A 294 -6.68 14.56 5.66
C GLY A 294 -5.35 14.09 6.26
N ILE A 295 -4.32 13.87 5.44
CA ILE A 295 -3.03 13.32 5.83
C ILE A 295 -1.98 14.43 5.76
N THR A 296 -1.76 15.13 6.88
CA THR A 296 -0.92 16.34 6.91
C THR A 296 0.54 16.13 6.52
N GLN A 297 1.02 14.89 6.62
CA GLN A 297 2.36 14.45 6.26
C GLN A 297 2.54 14.23 4.76
N VAL A 298 1.46 14.20 3.97
CA VAL A 298 1.51 13.79 2.57
C VAL A 298 0.94 14.89 1.67
N THR A 299 1.58 15.08 0.51
CA THR A 299 1.12 15.99 -0.53
C THR A 299 1.16 15.29 -1.89
N SER A 300 0.14 15.51 -2.71
CA SER A 300 0.12 15.13 -4.13
C SER A 300 0.06 16.40 -4.98
N SER A 301 0.97 16.51 -5.95
CA SER A 301 1.00 17.61 -6.90
C SER A 301 0.13 17.37 -8.13
N SER A 302 -0.15 16.11 -8.44
CA SER A 302 -0.94 15.68 -9.59
C SER A 302 -1.47 14.30 -9.31
N VAL A 303 -2.78 14.13 -9.41
CA VAL A 303 -3.47 12.87 -9.12
C VAL A 303 -3.33 11.78 -10.20
N THR A 304 -2.41 11.96 -11.15
CA THR A 304 -2.24 11.07 -12.32
C THR A 304 -0.78 10.73 -12.61
N ASP A 305 0.16 11.15 -11.76
CA ASP A 305 1.58 10.86 -11.98
C ASP A 305 2.07 9.60 -11.25
N SER A 306 1.24 9.06 -10.35
CA SER A 306 1.52 7.95 -9.43
C SER A 306 2.59 8.28 -8.40
N GLN A 307 2.59 9.52 -7.91
CA GLN A 307 3.56 10.01 -6.95
C GLN A 307 2.94 10.79 -5.80
N MET A 308 3.39 10.48 -4.59
CA MET A 308 3.07 11.25 -3.38
C MET A 308 4.36 11.67 -2.69
N SER A 309 4.44 12.95 -2.30
CA SER A 309 5.53 13.46 -1.47
C SER A 309 5.15 13.30 0.00
N VAL A 310 6.02 12.67 0.78
CA VAL A 310 5.80 12.30 2.19
C VAL A 310 6.85 12.98 3.06
N ASN A 311 6.42 13.68 4.11
CA ASN A 311 7.26 14.18 5.19
C ASN A 311 6.69 13.66 6.51
N ALA A 312 7.23 12.54 6.98
CA ALA A 312 6.75 11.81 8.15
C ALA A 312 7.78 11.84 9.27
N SER A 313 7.31 11.83 10.51
CA SER A 313 8.13 11.78 11.72
C SER A 313 8.19 10.35 12.26
N ALA A 314 9.24 10.05 13.04
CA ALA A 314 9.31 8.81 13.79
C ALA A 314 8.05 8.58 14.63
N GLY A 315 7.50 7.37 14.56
CA GLY A 315 6.24 6.99 15.20
C GLY A 315 5.01 7.13 14.29
N ASP A 316 5.12 7.82 13.15
CA ASP A 316 4.00 7.95 12.20
C ASP A 316 3.66 6.59 11.56
N ASP A 317 2.37 6.26 11.55
CA ASP A 317 1.75 5.19 10.77
C ASP A 317 0.76 5.81 9.77
N ILE A 318 1.20 5.91 8.52
CA ILE A 318 0.47 6.58 7.44
C ILE A 318 -0.10 5.52 6.50
N SER A 319 -1.42 5.32 6.57
CA SER A 319 -2.17 4.40 5.73
C SER A 319 -3.05 5.12 4.71
N GLY A 320 -3.55 4.39 3.71
CA GLY A 320 -4.47 4.91 2.70
C GLY A 320 -3.76 5.70 1.60
N LEU A 321 -2.48 5.40 1.36
CA LEU A 321 -1.69 5.98 0.27
C LEU A 321 -1.98 5.21 -1.04
N ASP A 322 -3.21 5.32 -1.52
CA ASP A 322 -3.71 4.45 -2.57
C ASP A 322 -3.43 5.00 -3.98
N PHE A 323 -3.25 4.10 -4.95
CA PHE A 323 -2.98 4.43 -6.35
C PHE A 323 -3.91 3.65 -7.28
N GLY A 324 -4.75 4.37 -8.03
CA GLY A 324 -5.67 3.78 -8.98
C GLY A 324 -5.11 3.72 -10.40
N LYS A 325 -5.38 2.60 -11.07
CA LYS A 325 -4.98 2.30 -12.45
C LYS A 325 -6.20 1.98 -13.31
N VAL A 326 -6.12 2.27 -14.60
CA VAL A 326 -7.10 1.77 -15.58
C VAL A 326 -6.40 1.18 -16.79
N GLN A 327 -7.02 0.18 -17.42
CA GLN A 327 -6.47 -0.39 -18.65
C GLN A 327 -6.58 0.58 -19.82
N GLU A 328 -5.62 0.52 -20.73
CA GLU A 328 -5.68 1.31 -21.96
C GLU A 328 -6.91 0.94 -22.82
N PRO A 329 -7.64 1.94 -23.37
CA PRO A 329 -8.68 1.68 -24.34
C PRO A 329 -8.08 1.05 -25.60
N ARG A 330 -8.90 0.33 -26.37
CA ARG A 330 -8.45 -0.35 -27.59
C ARG A 330 -9.40 -0.09 -28.74
N MET A 331 -8.86 -0.03 -29.95
CA MET A 331 -9.61 0.08 -31.20
C MET A 331 -9.09 -0.99 -32.17
N GLU A 332 -10.01 -1.71 -32.79
CA GLU A 332 -9.70 -2.84 -33.68
C GLU A 332 -10.88 -3.17 -34.61
N PRO A 333 -10.67 -3.90 -35.72
CA PRO A 333 -9.40 -4.12 -36.40
C PRO A 333 -9.17 -3.13 -37.56
N ASP A 334 -7.90 -2.93 -37.92
CA ASP A 334 -7.52 -2.31 -39.19
C ASP A 334 -8.11 -3.09 -40.38
N ASN A 335 -8.71 -2.41 -41.36
CA ASN A 335 -9.31 -3.06 -42.54
C ASN A 335 -8.71 -2.66 -43.89
N PHE A 336 -8.80 -3.59 -44.84
CA PHE A 336 -8.48 -3.38 -46.24
C PHE A 336 -9.53 -4.03 -47.14
N SER A 337 -9.95 -3.32 -48.20
CA SER A 337 -10.81 -3.91 -49.25
C SER A 337 -10.54 -3.29 -50.62
N GLU A 338 -10.82 -4.07 -51.66
CA GLU A 338 -10.91 -3.59 -53.03
C GLU A 338 -12.37 -3.42 -53.45
N THR A 339 -12.70 -2.41 -54.26
CA THR A 339 -14.10 -2.17 -54.69
C THR A 339 -14.20 -1.42 -56.01
N GLU A 340 -15.26 -1.72 -56.78
CA GLU A 340 -15.63 -1.00 -58.00
C GLU A 340 -16.04 0.47 -57.75
N PRO A 341 -15.77 1.38 -58.71
CA PRO A 341 -16.29 2.75 -58.68
C PRO A 341 -17.83 2.82 -58.57
N SER A 342 -18.34 3.85 -57.89
CA SER A 342 -19.77 4.06 -57.58
C SER A 342 -20.39 3.05 -56.60
N LYS A 343 -19.58 2.31 -55.86
CA LYS A 343 -20.01 1.41 -54.78
C LYS A 343 -19.59 1.96 -53.42
N SER A 344 -20.11 1.32 -52.37
CA SER A 344 -19.70 1.58 -51.00
C SER A 344 -19.18 0.32 -50.34
N VAL A 345 -18.11 0.47 -49.56
CA VAL A 345 -17.57 -0.54 -48.65
C VAL A 345 -18.06 -0.24 -47.24
N LEU A 346 -18.24 -1.29 -46.45
CA LEU A 346 -18.58 -1.19 -45.04
C LEU A 346 -17.54 -1.98 -44.23
N PHE A 347 -16.86 -1.30 -43.31
CA PHE A 347 -15.91 -1.91 -42.38
C PHE A 347 -16.48 -1.90 -40.96
N SER A 348 -16.28 -3.00 -40.24
CA SER A 348 -16.73 -3.15 -38.85
C SER A 348 -15.55 -2.98 -37.92
N HIS A 349 -15.75 -2.19 -36.88
CA HIS A 349 -14.76 -1.95 -35.84
C HIS A 349 -15.39 -2.06 -34.46
N LYS A 350 -14.53 -2.17 -33.47
CA LYS A 350 -14.88 -2.27 -32.06
C LYS A 350 -13.91 -1.44 -31.25
N PHE A 351 -14.46 -0.44 -30.58
CA PHE A 351 -13.78 0.27 -29.51
C PHE A 351 -14.09 -0.42 -28.18
N THR A 352 -13.08 -0.70 -27.36
CA THR A 352 -13.27 -1.25 -26.01
C THR A 352 -12.68 -0.30 -24.99
N ALA A 353 -13.50 0.15 -24.04
CA ALA A 353 -13.06 0.85 -22.84
C ALA A 353 -13.15 -0.09 -21.64
N ALA A 354 -12.22 0.08 -20.70
CA ALA A 354 -12.22 -0.61 -19.41
C ALA A 354 -12.76 0.26 -18.27
N THR A 355 -12.99 1.56 -18.51
CA THR A 355 -13.41 2.53 -17.49
C THR A 355 -14.46 3.51 -18.02
N ALA A 356 -15.01 4.34 -17.12
CA ALA A 356 -15.97 5.39 -17.45
C ALA A 356 -15.34 6.58 -18.17
N GLY A 357 -16.07 7.14 -19.12
CA GLY A 357 -15.62 8.31 -19.87
C GLY A 357 -16.51 8.63 -21.06
N VAL A 358 -16.02 9.52 -21.91
CA VAL A 358 -16.69 9.93 -23.14
C VAL A 358 -15.70 9.85 -24.29
N VAL A 359 -16.11 9.22 -25.38
CA VAL A 359 -15.26 8.95 -26.55
C VAL A 359 -15.78 9.74 -27.75
N ASN A 360 -14.89 10.49 -28.39
CA ASN A 360 -15.17 11.17 -29.65
C ASN A 360 -14.52 10.39 -30.79
N PHE A 361 -15.33 9.90 -31.72
CA PHE A 361 -14.83 9.24 -32.92
C PHE A 361 -14.76 10.21 -34.09
N SER A 362 -13.64 10.20 -34.81
CA SER A 362 -13.46 11.03 -35.99
C SER A 362 -12.64 10.31 -37.07
N ILE A 363 -12.86 10.72 -38.32
CA ILE A 363 -12.02 10.29 -39.44
C ILE A 363 -10.93 11.35 -39.63
N ILE A 364 -9.67 10.93 -39.55
CA ILE A 364 -8.49 11.78 -39.70
C ILE A 364 -7.52 11.20 -40.72
N ASN A 365 -6.45 11.94 -41.02
CA ASN A 365 -5.34 11.50 -41.89
C ASN A 365 -5.81 10.92 -43.23
N THR A 366 -6.81 11.56 -43.84
CA THR A 366 -7.34 11.11 -45.13
C THR A 366 -6.32 11.33 -46.23
N GLU A 367 -5.87 10.26 -46.87
CA GLU A 367 -4.92 10.27 -47.97
C GLU A 367 -5.55 9.63 -49.21
N VAL A 368 -5.48 10.35 -50.34
CA VAL A 368 -6.07 9.89 -51.61
C VAL A 368 -5.02 9.93 -52.71
N GLU A 369 -4.74 8.79 -53.32
CA GLU A 369 -3.79 8.69 -54.43
C GLU A 369 -4.41 7.94 -55.63
N PRO A 370 -4.50 8.55 -56.83
CA PRO A 370 -4.25 9.96 -57.13
C PRO A 370 -5.33 10.87 -56.54
N ALA A 371 -5.01 12.16 -56.36
CA ALA A 371 -5.91 13.13 -55.74
C ALA A 371 -7.30 13.15 -56.39
N ASN A 372 -8.34 12.94 -55.58
CA ASN A 372 -9.74 12.92 -55.98
C ASN A 372 -10.61 13.30 -54.77
N ASP A 373 -11.42 14.37 -54.90
CA ASP A 373 -12.26 14.92 -53.83
C ASP A 373 -13.62 14.19 -53.67
N GLY A 374 -13.90 13.20 -54.51
CA GLY A 374 -15.15 12.44 -54.53
C GLY A 374 -15.23 11.29 -53.54
N TRP A 375 -14.11 10.93 -52.89
CA TRP A 375 -14.10 9.92 -51.84
C TRP A 375 -14.67 10.48 -50.54
N ASN A 376 -15.44 9.67 -49.82
CA ASN A 376 -15.93 10.04 -48.50
C ASN A 376 -16.14 8.80 -47.62
N ALA A 377 -15.80 8.94 -46.34
CA ALA A 377 -16.10 7.99 -45.29
C ALA A 377 -17.04 8.61 -44.25
N VAL A 378 -17.95 7.80 -43.71
CA VAL A 378 -18.93 8.19 -42.68
C VAL A 378 -19.02 7.10 -41.63
N LEU A 379 -18.92 7.50 -40.36
CA LEU A 379 -19.02 6.57 -39.22
C LEU A 379 -20.47 6.44 -38.72
N TYR A 380 -20.85 5.20 -38.40
CA TYR A 380 -22.10 4.83 -37.76
C TYR A 380 -21.81 4.03 -36.49
N GLN A 381 -22.64 4.20 -35.46
CA GLN A 381 -22.69 3.32 -34.31
C GLN A 381 -23.56 2.12 -34.66
N ASP A 382 -22.98 0.93 -34.58
CA ASP A 382 -23.66 -0.35 -34.77
C ASP A 382 -24.17 -0.81 -33.40
N ASN A 383 -25.44 -0.53 -33.10
CA ASN A 383 -25.95 -0.69 -31.73
C ASN A 383 -26.23 -2.14 -31.36
N ASP A 384 -26.41 -3.02 -32.35
CA ASP A 384 -26.62 -4.45 -32.14
C ASP A 384 -25.41 -5.29 -32.58
N CYS A 385 -24.32 -4.64 -33.00
CA CYS A 385 -23.06 -5.25 -33.45
C CYS A 385 -23.27 -6.26 -34.58
N ASN A 386 -24.24 -6.03 -35.47
CA ASN A 386 -24.64 -6.98 -36.51
C ASN A 386 -23.86 -6.82 -37.83
N GLY A 387 -23.06 -5.75 -37.97
CA GLY A 387 -22.25 -5.50 -39.15
C GLY A 387 -22.99 -4.86 -40.33
N VAL A 388 -24.23 -4.41 -40.15
CA VAL A 388 -25.12 -3.89 -41.20
C VAL A 388 -25.74 -2.57 -40.75
N ILE A 389 -25.69 -1.54 -41.59
CA ILE A 389 -26.40 -0.29 -41.29
C ILE A 389 -27.92 -0.49 -41.47
N ASP A 390 -28.67 -0.47 -40.37
CA ASP A 390 -30.12 -0.57 -40.35
C ASP A 390 -30.81 0.51 -39.50
N GLY A 391 -32.08 0.29 -39.13
CA GLY A 391 -32.88 1.25 -38.38
C GLY A 391 -32.52 1.35 -36.89
N ALA A 392 -31.73 0.42 -36.35
CA ALA A 392 -31.19 0.46 -35.00
C ALA A 392 -29.94 1.35 -34.89
N ASP A 393 -29.32 1.69 -36.02
CA ASP A 393 -28.03 2.38 -36.05
C ASP A 393 -28.16 3.88 -36.19
N THR A 394 -27.14 4.57 -35.71
CA THR A 394 -27.07 6.03 -35.72
C THR A 394 -25.76 6.50 -36.31
N GLN A 395 -25.79 7.57 -37.10
CA GLN A 395 -24.55 8.20 -37.55
C GLN A 395 -23.82 8.81 -36.34
N ILE A 396 -22.51 8.61 -36.25
CA ILE A 396 -21.70 9.24 -35.20
C ILE A 396 -21.54 10.73 -35.54
N VAL A 397 -22.19 11.58 -34.74
CA VAL A 397 -22.09 13.05 -34.81
C VAL A 397 -21.89 13.70 -33.45
N ASN A 398 -22.03 12.91 -32.38
CA ASN A 398 -21.83 13.33 -31.00
C ASN A 398 -20.92 12.31 -30.31
N PRO A 399 -20.22 12.71 -29.24
CA PRO A 399 -19.46 11.80 -28.41
C PRO A 399 -20.33 10.69 -27.79
N VAL A 400 -19.74 9.52 -27.58
CA VAL A 400 -20.38 8.32 -27.02
C VAL A 400 -19.89 8.12 -25.58
N ALA A 401 -20.81 8.01 -24.63
CA ALA A 401 -20.46 7.70 -23.25
C ALA A 401 -20.16 6.20 -23.09
N VAL A 402 -19.14 5.90 -22.29
CA VAL A 402 -18.74 4.52 -21.94
C VAL A 402 -18.60 4.40 -20.42
N SER A 403 -18.74 3.19 -19.89
CA SER A 403 -18.71 2.90 -18.45
C SER A 403 -18.16 1.50 -18.18
N GLY A 404 -17.12 1.38 -17.36
CA GLY A 404 -16.45 0.09 -17.11
C GLY A 404 -16.05 -0.63 -18.40
N ASN A 405 -16.18 -1.96 -18.41
CA ASN A 405 -15.87 -2.84 -19.55
C ASN A 405 -16.90 -2.75 -20.71
N THR A 406 -17.01 -1.58 -21.34
CA THR A 406 -17.94 -1.32 -22.45
C THR A 406 -17.26 -1.52 -23.81
N ALA A 407 -17.97 -2.15 -24.74
CA ALA A 407 -17.60 -2.18 -26.15
C ALA A 407 -18.57 -1.33 -26.99
N VAL A 408 -18.03 -0.52 -27.90
CA VAL A 408 -18.79 0.26 -28.89
C VAL A 408 -18.46 -0.30 -30.27
N CYS A 409 -19.46 -0.89 -30.93
CA CYS A 409 -19.33 -1.35 -32.31
C CYS A 409 -19.56 -0.18 -33.26
N LEU A 410 -18.72 -0.09 -34.28
CA LEU A 410 -18.72 0.99 -35.26
C LEU A 410 -18.72 0.43 -36.68
N LEU A 411 -19.36 1.16 -37.58
CA LEU A 411 -19.32 0.88 -39.01
C LEU A 411 -18.78 2.09 -39.76
N SER A 412 -17.69 1.90 -40.50
CA SER A 412 -17.19 2.89 -41.45
C SER A 412 -17.73 2.60 -42.85
N LYS A 413 -18.56 3.52 -43.35
CA LYS A 413 -19.11 3.45 -44.71
C LYS A 413 -18.29 4.33 -45.64
N VAL A 414 -17.52 3.72 -46.52
CA VAL A 414 -16.67 4.40 -47.50
C VAL A 414 -17.33 4.34 -48.88
N PHE A 415 -17.48 5.48 -49.55
CA PHE A 415 -17.97 5.54 -50.92
C PHE A 415 -16.82 5.80 -51.90
N VAL A 416 -16.79 4.99 -52.96
CA VAL A 416 -15.79 5.07 -54.03
C VAL A 416 -16.37 5.86 -55.20
N PRO A 417 -15.77 7.00 -55.59
CA PRO A 417 -16.35 7.87 -56.61
C PRO A 417 -16.30 7.24 -58.00
N ALA A 418 -17.22 7.65 -58.87
CA ALA A 418 -17.36 7.08 -60.21
C ALA A 418 -16.14 7.32 -61.12
N ASP A 419 -15.37 8.37 -60.84
CA ASP A 419 -14.17 8.76 -61.56
C ASP A 419 -12.87 8.27 -60.89
N ALA A 420 -12.97 7.42 -59.85
CA ALA A 420 -11.81 6.78 -59.25
C ALA A 420 -11.06 5.95 -60.32
N PRO A 421 -9.79 6.27 -60.63
CA PRO A 421 -9.02 5.47 -61.57
C PRO A 421 -8.64 4.11 -60.95
N LEU A 422 -8.26 3.17 -61.82
CA LEU A 422 -7.75 1.87 -61.38
C LEU A 422 -6.57 2.05 -60.42
N ASN A 423 -6.60 1.32 -59.31
CA ASN A 423 -5.63 1.38 -58.22
C ASN A 423 -5.62 2.68 -57.42
N ALA A 424 -6.65 3.52 -57.53
CA ALA A 424 -6.78 4.65 -56.62
C ALA A 424 -6.92 4.14 -55.18
N LEU A 425 -6.14 4.70 -54.26
CA LEU A 425 -6.15 4.37 -52.85
C LEU A 425 -6.83 5.49 -52.07
N TYR A 426 -7.63 5.08 -51.10
CA TYR A 426 -8.21 5.93 -50.07
C TYR A 426 -7.85 5.35 -48.71
N HIS A 427 -6.93 6.02 -48.02
CA HIS A 427 -6.51 5.69 -46.67
C HIS A 427 -7.07 6.71 -45.68
N TYR A 428 -7.48 6.25 -44.51
CA TYR A 428 -7.87 7.11 -43.39
C TYR A 428 -7.67 6.37 -42.08
N ASP A 429 -7.56 7.14 -40.99
CA ASP A 429 -7.56 6.59 -39.64
C ASP A 429 -8.89 6.94 -38.95
N ILE A 430 -9.44 5.99 -38.20
CA ILE A 430 -10.48 6.25 -37.21
C ILE A 430 -9.79 6.58 -35.89
N ALA A 431 -9.89 7.84 -35.47
CA ALA A 431 -9.41 8.28 -34.17
C ALA A 431 -10.53 8.18 -33.14
N ALA A 432 -10.25 7.49 -32.04
CA ALA A 432 -11.08 7.45 -30.85
C ALA A 432 -10.38 8.23 -29.73
N ASP A 433 -10.82 9.46 -29.49
CA ASP A 433 -10.35 10.32 -28.41
C ASP A 433 -11.24 10.11 -27.17
N MET A 434 -10.78 9.32 -26.22
CA MET A 434 -11.48 9.05 -24.96
C MET A 434 -11.01 10.01 -23.87
N THR A 435 -11.92 10.83 -23.35
CA THR A 435 -11.71 11.59 -22.12
C THR A 435 -12.29 10.80 -20.95
N PHE A 436 -11.45 10.48 -19.97
CA PHE A 436 -11.86 9.77 -18.76
C PHE A 436 -12.84 10.59 -17.92
N ALA A 437 -13.72 9.90 -17.19
CA ALA A 437 -14.67 10.56 -16.29
C ALA A 437 -13.94 11.31 -15.17
N ASP A 438 -14.37 12.53 -14.89
CA ASP A 438 -13.85 13.37 -13.80
C ASP A 438 -15.02 14.14 -13.18
N SER A 439 -15.89 13.40 -12.50
CA SER A 439 -17.15 13.93 -11.96
C SER A 439 -16.94 14.91 -10.81
N THR A 440 -15.80 14.81 -10.12
CA THR A 440 -15.36 15.65 -8.99
C THR A 440 -14.46 16.80 -9.41
N ALA A 441 -14.05 16.86 -10.70
CA ALA A 441 -13.15 17.87 -11.25
C ALA A 441 -11.80 17.95 -10.51
N THR A 442 -11.29 16.80 -10.10
CA THR A 442 -10.02 16.65 -9.36
C THR A 442 -8.82 16.53 -10.30
N GLY A 443 -9.03 16.46 -11.61
CA GLY A 443 -7.98 16.50 -12.63
C GLY A 443 -7.73 15.17 -13.34
N HIS A 444 -8.57 14.15 -13.09
CA HIS A 444 -8.46 12.82 -13.70
C HIS A 444 -9.02 12.75 -15.14
N GLY A 445 -9.61 13.85 -15.64
CA GLY A 445 -10.21 13.95 -16.97
C GLY A 445 -9.20 13.98 -18.13
N VAL A 446 -8.22 13.09 -18.11
CA VAL A 446 -7.16 12.98 -19.12
C VAL A 446 -7.75 12.35 -20.40
N THR A 447 -7.27 12.79 -21.56
CA THR A 447 -7.66 12.24 -22.85
C THR A 447 -6.62 11.26 -23.39
N ARG A 448 -7.08 10.10 -23.88
CA ARG A 448 -6.27 9.10 -24.59
C ARG A 448 -6.81 8.89 -25.99
N GLN A 449 -5.90 8.89 -26.96
CA GLN A 449 -6.22 8.62 -28.36
C GLN A 449 -5.75 7.22 -28.73
N VAL A 450 -6.64 6.45 -29.35
CA VAL A 450 -6.30 5.23 -30.07
C VAL A 450 -6.75 5.35 -31.53
N LEU A 451 -5.99 4.71 -32.42
CA LEU A 451 -6.19 4.80 -33.86
C LEU A 451 -6.42 3.41 -34.45
N ASP A 452 -7.20 3.37 -35.51
CA ASP A 452 -7.45 2.20 -36.35
C ASP A 452 -7.37 2.62 -37.81
N LYS A 453 -6.69 1.81 -38.62
CA LYS A 453 -6.27 2.19 -39.98
C LYS A 453 -7.03 1.43 -41.03
N ASP A 454 -7.64 2.18 -41.94
CA ASP A 454 -8.40 1.60 -43.04
C ASP A 454 -7.84 2.02 -44.39
N THR A 455 -8.00 1.13 -45.37
CA THR A 455 -7.66 1.42 -46.76
C THR A 455 -8.65 0.79 -47.74
N VAL A 456 -9.12 1.57 -48.71
CA VAL A 456 -9.91 1.10 -49.84
C VAL A 456 -9.16 1.33 -51.14
N ARG A 457 -9.11 0.32 -52.00
CA ARG A 457 -8.51 0.41 -53.34
C ARG A 457 -9.58 0.29 -54.43
N ALA A 458 -9.63 1.26 -55.32
CA ALA A 458 -10.54 1.25 -56.46
C ALA A 458 -10.08 0.26 -57.55
N THR A 459 -11.03 -0.53 -58.05
CA THR A 459 -10.83 -1.48 -59.15
C THR A 459 -11.53 -0.99 -60.43
N PHE A 460 -11.92 -1.90 -61.33
CA PHE A 460 -12.68 -1.61 -62.53
C PHE A 460 -13.97 -2.45 -62.54
N ASN A 461 -15.00 -1.97 -63.24
CA ASN A 461 -16.27 -2.69 -63.35
C ASN A 461 -16.09 -4.08 -63.98
N GLY A 462 -16.54 -5.14 -63.31
CA GLY A 462 -16.30 -6.52 -63.72
C GLY A 462 -15.03 -7.14 -63.14
N ALA A 463 -14.36 -6.47 -62.19
CA ALA A 463 -13.22 -7.02 -61.49
C ALA A 463 -13.64 -8.07 -60.44
N GLY A 464 -12.73 -9.01 -60.14
CA GLY A 464 -12.77 -9.69 -58.85
C GLY A 464 -12.42 -8.70 -57.74
N GLU A 465 -13.11 -8.77 -56.61
CA GLU A 465 -12.88 -7.89 -55.47
C GLU A 465 -12.44 -8.73 -54.27
N LEU A 466 -11.29 -8.43 -53.72
CA LEU A 466 -10.75 -9.13 -52.57
C LEU A 466 -11.23 -8.48 -51.27
N LYS A 467 -11.94 -9.26 -50.45
CA LYS A 467 -12.13 -8.97 -49.02
C LYS A 467 -11.21 -9.88 -48.20
N LEU A 468 -10.47 -9.31 -47.27
CA LEU A 468 -9.64 -10.03 -46.31
C LEU A 468 -10.23 -9.90 -44.91
N GLU A 469 -10.28 -11.01 -44.18
CA GLU A 469 -10.62 -11.06 -42.77
C GLU A 469 -9.51 -11.83 -42.05
N LYS A 470 -8.95 -11.25 -40.98
CA LYS A 470 -7.95 -11.90 -40.15
C LYS A 470 -8.52 -12.16 -38.76
N THR A 471 -8.38 -13.38 -38.29
CA THR A 471 -8.79 -13.79 -36.94
C THR A 471 -7.61 -14.42 -36.21
N VAL A 472 -7.67 -14.42 -34.89
CA VAL A 472 -6.64 -14.94 -34.00
C VAL A 472 -7.28 -15.72 -32.84
N ARG A 473 -6.64 -16.82 -32.43
CA ARG A 473 -6.89 -17.47 -31.14
C ARG A 473 -5.56 -17.79 -30.44
N ASN A 474 -5.48 -17.54 -29.15
CA ASN A 474 -4.43 -18.07 -28.29
C ASN A 474 -4.73 -19.54 -27.99
N ILE A 475 -3.97 -20.45 -28.61
CA ILE A 475 -4.15 -21.90 -28.47
C ILE A 475 -3.53 -22.43 -27.18
N THR A 476 -2.55 -21.74 -26.59
CA THR A 476 -1.98 -22.10 -25.28
C THR A 476 -3.02 -21.87 -24.17
N GLN A 477 -3.72 -20.75 -24.23
CA GLN A 477 -4.77 -20.40 -23.26
C GLN A 477 -6.16 -20.94 -23.65
N GLY A 478 -6.33 -21.52 -24.83
CA GLY A 478 -7.61 -22.07 -25.30
C GLY A 478 -8.70 -21.03 -25.54
N THR A 479 -8.32 -19.81 -25.89
CA THR A 479 -9.25 -18.71 -26.16
C THR A 479 -10.11 -18.97 -27.41
N VAL A 480 -11.26 -18.28 -27.49
CA VAL A 480 -12.12 -18.31 -28.68
C VAL A 480 -11.46 -17.59 -29.87
N VAL A 481 -11.85 -17.97 -31.09
CA VAL A 481 -11.44 -17.24 -32.30
C VAL A 481 -12.08 -15.86 -32.28
N GLY A 482 -11.27 -14.82 -32.43
CA GLY A 482 -11.72 -13.42 -32.50
C GLY A 482 -10.86 -12.61 -33.47
N VAL A 483 -11.11 -11.31 -33.54
CA VAL A 483 -10.26 -10.37 -34.31
C VAL A 483 -9.06 -9.86 -33.50
N SER A 484 -9.03 -10.18 -32.21
CA SER A 484 -7.98 -9.82 -31.26
C SER A 484 -7.75 -10.90 -30.21
N ASN A 485 -6.57 -10.88 -29.59
CA ASN A 485 -6.22 -11.79 -28.51
C ASN A 485 -5.12 -11.21 -27.61
N GLN A 486 -4.96 -11.81 -26.43
CA GLN A 486 -3.85 -11.53 -25.52
C GLN A 486 -2.86 -12.70 -25.55
N GLY A 487 -1.57 -12.41 -25.33
CA GLY A 487 -0.53 -13.43 -25.25
C GLY A 487 0.47 -13.09 -24.15
N ARG A 488 0.78 -14.08 -23.31
CA ARG A 488 1.93 -14.03 -22.39
C ARG A 488 3.19 -14.51 -23.12
N PRO A 489 4.39 -14.15 -22.65
CA PRO A 489 5.63 -14.75 -23.18
C PRO A 489 5.55 -16.29 -23.18
N GLY A 490 5.75 -16.90 -24.35
CA GLY A 490 5.67 -18.35 -24.55
C GLY A 490 4.30 -18.88 -24.97
N ASP A 491 3.26 -18.04 -25.01
CA ASP A 491 1.98 -18.43 -25.61
C ASP A 491 2.09 -18.59 -27.12
N VAL A 492 1.28 -19.48 -27.68
CA VAL A 492 1.18 -19.73 -29.12
C VAL A 492 -0.15 -19.18 -29.61
N LEU A 493 -0.09 -18.29 -30.61
CA LEU A 493 -1.24 -17.70 -31.27
C LEU A 493 -1.42 -18.33 -32.65
N GLU A 494 -2.65 -18.72 -32.98
CA GLU A 494 -3.03 -19.18 -34.31
C GLU A 494 -3.81 -18.07 -35.03
N TYR A 495 -3.29 -17.62 -36.17
CA TYR A 495 -3.96 -16.66 -37.04
C TYR A 495 -4.61 -17.36 -38.23
N THR A 496 -5.85 -17.01 -38.56
CA THR A 496 -6.56 -17.46 -39.76
C THR A 496 -6.91 -16.27 -40.63
N ILE A 497 -6.39 -16.24 -41.85
CA ILE A 497 -6.72 -15.25 -42.88
C ILE A 497 -7.72 -15.87 -43.85
N THR A 498 -8.93 -15.32 -43.88
CA THR A 498 -9.98 -15.68 -44.84
C THR A 498 -9.98 -14.65 -45.95
N PHE A 499 -9.91 -15.13 -47.20
CA PHE A 499 -10.09 -14.29 -48.38
C PHE A 499 -11.38 -14.66 -49.09
N THR A 500 -12.14 -13.65 -49.51
CA THR A 500 -13.40 -13.84 -50.23
C THR A 500 -13.42 -12.98 -51.48
N ASN A 501 -13.80 -13.55 -52.63
CA ASN A 501 -14.12 -12.76 -53.82
C ASN A 501 -15.55 -12.23 -53.69
N VAL A 502 -15.69 -10.94 -53.38
CA VAL A 502 -17.00 -10.26 -53.29
C VAL A 502 -17.38 -9.57 -54.59
N GLY A 503 -16.49 -9.61 -55.59
CA GLY A 503 -16.65 -8.96 -56.88
C GLY A 503 -17.41 -9.79 -57.91
N SER A 504 -17.60 -9.19 -59.08
CA SER A 504 -18.36 -9.78 -60.19
C SER A 504 -17.50 -10.54 -61.21
N GLY A 505 -16.18 -10.35 -61.16
CA GLY A 505 -15.18 -11.05 -61.98
C GLY A 505 -14.34 -12.06 -61.18
N ASP A 506 -13.47 -12.79 -61.86
CA ASP A 506 -12.56 -13.78 -61.23
C ASP A 506 -11.34 -13.10 -60.60
N LEU A 507 -10.95 -13.54 -59.40
CA LEU A 507 -9.64 -13.23 -58.82
C LEU A 507 -8.60 -14.22 -59.37
N THR A 508 -7.67 -13.74 -60.19
CA THR A 508 -6.69 -14.60 -60.90
C THR A 508 -5.26 -14.49 -60.35
N GLU A 509 -4.92 -13.44 -59.59
CA GLU A 509 -3.57 -13.16 -59.08
C GLU A 509 -3.60 -12.67 -57.61
N VAL A 510 -4.05 -13.50 -56.68
CA VAL A 510 -4.08 -13.16 -55.24
C VAL A 510 -2.73 -13.46 -54.59
N SER A 511 -2.10 -12.45 -54.03
CA SER A 511 -0.94 -12.58 -53.14
C SER A 511 -1.25 -11.88 -51.81
N ILE A 512 -1.15 -12.61 -50.70
CA ILE A 512 -1.42 -12.09 -49.36
C ILE A 512 -0.08 -11.97 -48.63
N PHE A 513 0.19 -10.78 -48.12
CA PHE A 513 1.34 -10.50 -47.27
C PHE A 513 0.81 -10.17 -45.88
N ASP A 514 1.39 -10.78 -44.86
CA ASP A 514 1.08 -10.52 -43.47
C ASP A 514 2.39 -10.39 -42.70
N SER A 515 2.47 -9.40 -41.81
CA SER A 515 3.63 -9.19 -40.96
C SER A 515 3.46 -9.96 -39.65
N THR A 516 4.51 -10.65 -39.22
CA THR A 516 4.57 -11.21 -37.87
C THR A 516 4.43 -10.07 -36.84
N PRO A 517 3.45 -10.14 -35.93
CA PRO A 517 3.28 -9.10 -34.91
C PRO A 517 4.55 -8.90 -34.07
N SER A 518 4.74 -7.67 -33.59
CA SER A 518 5.84 -7.34 -32.68
C SER A 518 5.89 -8.32 -31.49
N TYR A 519 7.10 -8.67 -31.05
CA TYR A 519 7.36 -9.60 -29.94
C TYR A 519 6.85 -11.05 -30.14
N THR A 520 6.51 -11.43 -31.37
CA THR A 520 6.18 -12.82 -31.74
C THR A 520 7.15 -13.37 -32.79
N GLU A 521 7.26 -14.70 -32.89
CA GLU A 521 8.00 -15.39 -33.95
C GLU A 521 7.10 -16.42 -34.65
N LEU A 522 7.32 -16.66 -35.94
CA LEU A 522 6.53 -17.56 -36.80
C LEU A 522 7.30 -18.84 -37.14
#